data_AF-A0A067QA28-F1
#
_entry.id   AF-A0A067QA28-F1
#
_cell.length_a   1.000
_cell.length_b   1.000
_cell.length_c   1.000
_cell.angle_alpha   90.00
_cell.angle_beta   90.00
_cell.angle_gamma   90.00
#
_symmetry.space_group_name_H-M   'P 1'
#
loop_
_entity.id
_entity.type
_entity.pdbx_description
1 polymer ?
#
loop_
_entity_poly.entity_id
_entity_poly.type
_entity_poly.pdbx_seq_one_letter_code
_entity_poly.pdbx_strand_id
1 'polypeptide(L)'
;SVGPGGTGYSVEGYASVGSGYGWRGGSRSRGGGRGRGVATSQSNLSALAAHWEEILERVFKTLIHFLPSPYASDAQVYDLLPHPSITSLLSLSTLPELLASLLRNDSVDDWIKRAGVYGAVLGLLRRMADCEVSVEMLVGKGWERKGGGVGIGEWMWEEGDVEWELVDTGGRIVRSPPLYEYFKKLTKQSEAFLAGASQLLDGESNEVDEVVVQGASLCGDIIAARSDIERTMAILGKSTSSSSSNNQDASSGSLSKTHSKGKARDPKVDMEREYSIACEGLAFEHINMGRPTASGGVLYQGYNYAKELEQTAGSTRNPKDRLHLIKELSAVSTGLPPGIWVRVDEVRNDAIKIMIAGPEGTPYAGGLFEFDCFMPLEYPNKPPLMHLHTTGGGRVRFNPNLYNNGKVCLSLLGTWAGRPEEQWFPYKSTLSQVLISIQSMIFVDAPFFNEFVIVSDIFTEPHDLTNGLLTP
;
A
#
# COMPACT_ATOMS: atom_id res chain seq x y z
N SER A 1 -28.81 -37.21 4.21
CA SER A 1 -27.51 -37.89 4.04
C SER A 1 -27.06 -37.69 2.61
N VAL A 2 -26.44 -36.54 2.37
CA VAL A 2 -25.90 -36.11 1.08
C VAL A 2 -24.38 -36.33 1.14
N GLY A 3 -23.84 -37.10 0.21
CA GLY A 3 -22.39 -37.21 0.02
C GLY A 3 -21.87 -36.09 -0.89
N PRO A 4 -20.55 -35.86 -0.92
CA PRO A 4 -19.90 -35.21 -2.05
C PRO A 4 -18.87 -36.20 -2.66
N GLY A 5 -18.87 -36.52 -3.95
CA GLY A 5 -19.12 -35.61 -5.08
C GLY A 5 -17.82 -34.93 -5.49
N GLY A 6 -16.75 -35.71 -5.73
CA GLY A 6 -15.50 -35.20 -6.31
C GLY A 6 -15.70 -34.90 -7.79
N THR A 7 -15.61 -33.64 -8.16
CA THR A 7 -15.44 -33.22 -9.55
C THR A 7 -13.95 -33.05 -9.82
N GLY A 8 -13.39 -33.96 -10.62
CA GLY A 8 -12.04 -33.86 -11.13
C GLY A 8 -11.91 -32.69 -12.10
N TYR A 9 -10.81 -31.96 -11.99
CA TYR A 9 -10.37 -31.05 -13.05
C TYR A 9 -9.55 -31.87 -14.06
N SER A 10 -10.08 -31.93 -15.28
CA SER A 10 -9.38 -32.42 -16.46
C SER A 10 -8.16 -31.53 -16.74
N VAL A 11 -6.98 -32.15 -16.77
CA VAL A 11 -5.77 -31.60 -17.38
C VAL A 11 -5.88 -31.84 -18.89
N GLU A 12 -6.70 -31.06 -19.57
CA GLU A 12 -6.70 -30.93 -21.03
C GLU A 12 -6.57 -29.45 -21.34
N GLY A 13 -5.37 -29.01 -21.69
CA GLY A 13 -5.19 -27.61 -22.08
C GLY A 13 -3.78 -27.04 -22.18
N TYR A 14 -2.69 -27.81 -22.02
CA TYR A 14 -1.33 -27.27 -22.28
C TYR A 14 -0.38 -28.37 -22.79
N ALA A 15 -0.71 -28.97 -23.93
CA ALA A 15 0.22 -29.83 -24.67
C ALA A 15 -0.08 -29.74 -26.17
N SER A 16 0.14 -28.58 -26.77
CA SER A 16 0.21 -28.48 -28.23
C SER A 16 1.08 -27.30 -28.68
N VAL A 17 2.39 -27.40 -28.42
CA VAL A 17 3.41 -26.77 -29.27
C VAL A 17 4.61 -27.70 -29.34
N GLY A 18 4.96 -28.15 -30.55
CA GLY A 18 6.33 -28.56 -30.88
C GLY A 18 6.72 -30.04 -30.76
N SER A 19 6.31 -30.88 -31.71
CA SER A 19 7.24 -31.84 -32.34
C SER A 19 6.65 -32.44 -33.61
N GLY A 20 6.92 -31.79 -34.74
CA GLY A 20 6.83 -32.41 -36.04
C GLY A 20 8.08 -33.26 -36.30
N TYR A 21 7.96 -34.58 -36.17
CA TYR A 21 8.76 -35.54 -36.92
C TYR A 21 7.88 -36.74 -37.28
N GLY A 22 7.50 -36.80 -38.55
CA GLY A 22 6.70 -37.89 -39.08
C GLY A 22 7.52 -39.17 -39.25
N TRP A 23 6.98 -40.29 -38.77
CA TRP A 23 7.25 -41.62 -39.31
C TRP A 23 5.96 -42.41 -39.41
N ARG A 24 5.61 -42.76 -40.65
CA ARG A 24 4.58 -43.74 -41.03
C ARG A 24 5.02 -45.15 -40.60
N GLY A 25 4.11 -45.97 -40.08
CA GLY A 25 4.30 -47.41 -39.91
C GLY A 25 3.07 -48.11 -39.34
N GLY A 26 2.47 -49.02 -40.11
CA GLY A 26 1.17 -49.62 -39.83
C GLY A 26 1.13 -50.78 -38.81
N SER A 27 -0.09 -50.97 -38.29
CA SER A 27 -0.81 -52.25 -38.09
C SER A 27 -0.35 -53.31 -37.06
N ARG A 28 -1.35 -53.70 -36.22
CA ARG A 28 -1.59 -54.98 -35.51
C ARG A 28 -0.67 -55.35 -34.33
N SER A 29 -1.24 -55.51 -33.13
CA SER A 29 -1.68 -56.83 -32.62
C SER A 29 -2.29 -56.75 -31.21
N ARG A 30 -3.16 -57.73 -30.92
CA ARG A 30 -3.80 -58.04 -29.62
C ARG A 30 -2.77 -58.41 -28.54
N GLY A 31 -3.09 -58.14 -27.28
CA GLY A 31 -2.46 -58.84 -26.15
C GLY A 31 -2.88 -58.26 -24.80
N GLY A 32 -3.70 -59.00 -24.06
CA GLY A 32 -4.07 -58.66 -22.69
C GLY A 32 -2.86 -58.67 -21.76
N GLY A 33 -2.79 -57.68 -20.87
CA GLY A 33 -1.78 -57.58 -19.82
C GLY A 33 -2.35 -56.79 -18.65
N ARG A 34 -2.63 -57.49 -17.56
CA ARG A 34 -3.13 -56.96 -16.29
C ARG A 34 -2.17 -55.91 -15.71
N GLY A 35 -2.79 -54.89 -15.11
CA GLY A 35 -2.23 -53.76 -14.34
C GLY A 35 -0.80 -53.92 -13.82
N ARG A 36 0.13 -53.20 -14.47
CA ARG A 36 1.44 -52.84 -13.89
C ARG A 36 2.02 -51.53 -14.45
N GLY A 37 1.20 -50.70 -15.09
CA GLY A 37 1.62 -49.45 -15.75
C GLY A 37 1.09 -48.14 -15.15
N VAL A 38 0.20 -48.21 -14.14
CA VAL A 38 -0.44 -46.99 -13.58
C VAL A 38 0.42 -46.34 -12.49
N ALA A 39 1.09 -47.13 -11.65
CA ALA A 39 1.92 -46.61 -10.54
C ALA A 39 3.14 -45.81 -11.04
N THR A 40 3.77 -46.24 -12.13
CA THR A 40 4.94 -45.57 -12.73
C THR A 40 4.56 -44.25 -13.41
N SER A 41 3.32 -44.14 -13.90
CA SER A 41 2.79 -42.89 -14.46
C SER A 41 2.49 -41.86 -13.37
N GLN A 42 1.95 -42.29 -12.23
CA GLN A 42 1.61 -41.41 -11.10
C GLN A 42 2.86 -40.86 -10.40
N SER A 43 3.90 -41.68 -10.25
CA SER A 43 5.19 -41.22 -9.69
C SER A 43 5.86 -40.18 -10.59
N ASN A 44 5.79 -40.36 -11.91
CA ASN A 44 6.35 -39.41 -12.87
C ASN A 44 5.55 -38.10 -12.91
N LEU A 45 4.22 -38.16 -12.80
CA LEU A 45 3.37 -36.96 -12.72
C LEU A 45 3.58 -36.19 -11.41
N SER A 46 3.73 -36.89 -10.29
CA SER A 46 4.05 -36.27 -8.99
C SER A 46 5.43 -35.63 -8.99
N ALA A 47 6.44 -36.29 -9.56
CA ALA A 47 7.78 -35.73 -9.71
C ALA A 47 7.80 -34.49 -10.63
N LEU A 48 7.01 -34.51 -11.72
CA LEU A 48 6.86 -33.37 -12.61
C LEU A 48 6.18 -32.20 -11.89
N ALA A 49 5.14 -32.45 -11.09
CA ALA A 49 4.45 -31.43 -10.31
C ALA A 49 5.37 -30.78 -9.27
N ALA A 50 6.13 -31.58 -8.52
CA ALA A 50 7.11 -31.08 -7.55
C ALA A 50 8.21 -30.23 -8.21
N HIS A 51 8.68 -30.65 -9.39
CA HIS A 51 9.66 -29.87 -10.15
C HIS A 51 9.08 -28.53 -10.64
N TRP A 52 7.82 -28.50 -11.08
CA TRP A 52 7.13 -27.27 -11.45
C TRP A 52 6.98 -26.30 -10.28
N GLU A 53 6.71 -26.79 -9.08
CA GLU A 53 6.64 -25.97 -7.87
C GLU A 53 7.99 -25.34 -7.52
N GLU A 54 9.06 -26.12 -7.62
CA GLU A 54 10.43 -25.63 -7.41
C GLU A 54 10.81 -24.53 -8.42
N ILE A 55 10.38 -24.68 -9.68
CA ILE A 55 10.55 -23.65 -10.72
C ILE A 55 9.77 -22.38 -10.36
N LEU A 56 8.49 -22.52 -9.98
CA LEU A 56 7.65 -21.38 -9.62
C LEU A 56 8.23 -20.59 -8.45
N GLU A 57 8.68 -21.30 -7.40
CA GLU A 57 9.31 -20.68 -6.24
C GLU A 57 10.57 -19.89 -6.63
N ARG A 58 11.44 -20.48 -7.46
CA ARG A 58 12.64 -19.80 -7.97
C ARG A 58 12.29 -18.57 -8.79
N VAL A 59 11.34 -18.69 -9.72
CA VAL A 59 10.91 -17.59 -10.59
C VAL A 59 10.40 -16.42 -9.75
N PHE A 60 9.51 -16.66 -8.78
CA PHE A 60 9.00 -15.60 -7.92
C PHE A 60 10.11 -14.95 -7.07
N LYS A 61 11.01 -15.75 -6.48
CA LYS A 61 12.17 -15.20 -5.75
C LYS A 61 13.09 -14.37 -6.64
N THR A 62 13.34 -14.82 -7.87
CA THR A 62 14.13 -14.06 -8.84
C THR A 62 13.43 -12.75 -9.21
N LEU A 63 12.12 -12.75 -9.43
CA LEU A 63 11.35 -11.53 -9.70
C LEU A 63 11.41 -10.55 -8.52
N ILE A 64 11.35 -11.02 -7.27
CA ILE A 64 11.53 -10.18 -6.08
C ILE A 64 12.87 -9.41 -6.12
N HIS A 65 13.94 -10.06 -6.57
CA HIS A 65 15.26 -9.43 -6.70
C HIS A 65 15.35 -8.38 -7.82
N PHE A 66 14.57 -8.54 -8.90
CA PHE A 66 14.53 -7.59 -10.01
C PHE A 66 13.53 -6.46 -9.82
N LEU A 67 12.61 -6.60 -8.88
CA LEU A 67 11.66 -5.53 -8.56
C LEU A 67 12.28 -4.47 -7.64
N PRO A 68 11.95 -3.19 -7.88
CA PRO A 68 12.45 -2.07 -7.09
C PRO A 68 12.24 -2.28 -5.58
N SER A 69 13.31 -2.10 -4.81
CA SER A 69 13.33 -2.21 -3.35
C SER A 69 13.67 -0.88 -2.68
N PRO A 70 12.79 0.13 -2.73
CA PRO A 70 13.13 1.48 -2.28
C PRO A 70 13.52 1.56 -0.79
N TYR A 71 13.08 0.60 0.02
CA TYR A 71 13.33 0.53 1.46
C TYR A 71 14.50 -0.40 1.84
N ALA A 72 15.25 -0.93 0.88
CA ALA A 72 16.45 -1.73 1.18
C ALA A 72 17.56 -0.86 1.77
N SER A 73 18.35 -1.44 2.67
CA SER A 73 19.53 -0.78 3.26
C SER A 73 20.56 -0.36 2.19
N ASP A 74 20.64 -1.12 1.11
CA ASP A 74 21.56 -0.98 -0.02
C ASP A 74 20.84 -0.64 -1.34
N ALA A 75 19.69 0.04 -1.25
CA ALA A 75 18.87 0.44 -2.41
C ALA A 75 19.70 1.16 -3.49
N GLN A 76 19.57 0.68 -4.72
CA GLN A 76 20.25 1.18 -5.91
C GLN A 76 19.46 2.30 -6.59
N VAL A 77 20.08 2.99 -7.55
CA VAL A 77 19.41 4.05 -8.33
C VAL A 77 18.13 3.54 -9.00
N TYR A 78 18.14 2.29 -9.49
CA TYR A 78 16.97 1.62 -10.06
C TYR A 78 15.82 1.45 -9.06
N ASP A 79 16.13 1.10 -7.80
CA ASP A 79 15.12 0.91 -6.74
C ASP A 79 14.44 2.22 -6.37
N LEU A 80 15.19 3.32 -6.46
CA LEU A 80 14.72 4.65 -6.13
C LEU A 80 14.05 5.34 -7.33
N LEU A 81 14.45 5.08 -8.56
CA LEU A 81 13.82 5.65 -9.76
C LEU A 81 13.44 4.52 -10.71
N PRO A 82 12.41 3.73 -10.36
CA PRO A 82 11.94 2.66 -11.21
C PRO A 82 11.42 3.22 -12.53
N HIS A 83 11.85 2.62 -13.64
CA HIS A 83 11.42 3.07 -14.96
C HIS A 83 9.92 2.76 -15.15
N PRO A 84 9.10 3.69 -15.69
CA PRO A 84 7.65 3.47 -15.88
C PRO A 84 7.30 2.25 -16.75
N SER A 85 8.23 1.78 -17.58
CA SER A 85 8.03 0.55 -18.37
C SER A 85 7.82 -0.68 -17.50
N ILE A 86 8.26 -0.70 -16.24
CA ILE A 86 8.09 -1.87 -15.35
C ILE A 86 6.61 -2.24 -15.24
N THR A 87 5.71 -1.27 -15.06
CA THR A 87 4.26 -1.53 -15.03
C THR A 87 3.80 -2.20 -16.32
N SER A 88 4.21 -1.65 -17.46
CA SER A 88 3.84 -2.17 -18.78
C SER A 88 4.39 -3.58 -19.01
N LEU A 89 5.66 -3.83 -18.66
CA LEU A 89 6.30 -5.15 -18.78
C LEU A 89 5.60 -6.19 -17.91
N LEU A 90 5.25 -5.84 -16.66
CA LEU A 90 4.53 -6.74 -15.76
C LEU A 90 3.12 -7.01 -16.26
N SER A 91 2.38 -5.98 -16.70
CA SER A 91 1.04 -6.12 -17.27
C SER A 91 1.01 -6.90 -18.59
N LEU A 92 2.10 -6.90 -19.36
CA LEU A 92 2.28 -7.66 -20.60
C LEU A 92 2.89 -9.06 -20.40
N SER A 93 3.35 -9.38 -19.19
CA SER A 93 3.83 -10.72 -18.85
C SER A 93 2.69 -11.70 -18.54
N THR A 94 2.99 -12.99 -18.38
CA THR A 94 2.04 -14.02 -17.90
C THR A 94 1.92 -14.06 -16.37
N LEU A 95 2.63 -13.17 -15.67
CA LEU A 95 2.64 -13.10 -14.21
C LEU A 95 1.26 -12.77 -13.62
N PRO A 96 0.46 -11.83 -14.17
CA PRO A 96 -0.88 -11.54 -13.68
C PRO A 96 -1.80 -12.75 -13.69
N GLU A 97 -1.85 -13.51 -14.79
CA GLU A 97 -2.73 -14.68 -14.90
C GLU A 97 -2.29 -15.78 -13.93
N LEU A 98 -0.98 -15.99 -13.80
CA LEU A 98 -0.41 -16.96 -12.87
C LEU A 98 -0.73 -16.59 -11.41
N LEU A 99 -0.49 -15.35 -11.00
CA LEU A 99 -0.83 -14.89 -9.65
C LEU A 99 -2.34 -14.98 -9.39
N ALA A 100 -3.17 -14.57 -10.34
CA ALA A 100 -4.63 -14.71 -10.22
C ALA A 100 -5.05 -16.18 -10.04
N SER A 101 -4.45 -17.11 -10.77
CA SER A 101 -4.76 -18.54 -10.66
C SER A 101 -4.43 -19.11 -9.28
N LEU A 102 -3.28 -18.72 -8.71
CA LEU A 102 -2.85 -19.13 -7.38
C LEU A 102 -3.71 -18.48 -6.29
N LEU A 103 -4.06 -17.21 -6.43
CA LEU A 103 -4.88 -16.47 -5.46
C LEU A 103 -6.37 -16.84 -5.50
N ARG A 104 -6.87 -17.39 -6.62
CA ARG A 104 -8.25 -17.88 -6.73
C ARG A 104 -8.45 -19.26 -6.09
N ASN A 105 -7.38 -19.98 -5.82
CA ASN A 105 -7.44 -21.31 -5.24
C ASN A 105 -8.05 -21.23 -3.83
N ASP A 106 -9.11 -22.01 -3.59
CA ASP A 106 -9.92 -22.02 -2.37
C ASP A 106 -9.59 -23.20 -1.43
N SER A 107 -8.63 -24.06 -1.80
CA SER A 107 -8.27 -25.26 -1.04
C SER A 107 -7.16 -25.01 -0.02
N VAL A 108 -7.52 -24.97 1.26
CA VAL A 108 -6.57 -24.84 2.38
C VAL A 108 -5.52 -25.95 2.39
N ASP A 109 -5.93 -27.18 2.10
CA ASP A 109 -5.04 -28.36 2.03
C ASP A 109 -3.99 -28.21 0.92
N ASP A 110 -4.35 -27.58 -0.21
CA ASP A 110 -3.40 -27.32 -1.30
C ASP A 110 -2.39 -26.23 -0.91
N TRP A 111 -2.83 -25.18 -0.20
CA TRP A 111 -1.93 -24.12 0.25
C TRP A 111 -0.86 -24.64 1.21
N ILE A 112 -1.27 -25.51 2.15
CA ILE A 112 -0.35 -26.10 3.13
C ILE A 112 0.67 -26.99 2.43
N LYS A 113 0.24 -27.83 1.48
CA LYS A 113 1.13 -28.66 0.66
C LYS A 113 2.10 -27.84 -0.18
N ARG A 114 1.69 -26.64 -0.60
CA ARG A 114 2.45 -25.75 -1.49
C ARG A 114 2.98 -24.50 -0.78
N ALA A 115 3.23 -24.59 0.52
CA ALA A 115 3.57 -23.45 1.37
C ALA A 115 4.77 -22.64 0.85
N GLY A 116 5.77 -23.30 0.26
CA GLY A 116 6.93 -22.61 -0.34
C GLY A 116 6.56 -21.70 -1.51
N VAL A 117 5.65 -22.15 -2.38
CA VAL A 117 5.14 -21.35 -3.52
C VAL A 117 4.33 -20.17 -3.01
N TYR A 118 3.40 -20.39 -2.07
CA TYR A 118 2.60 -19.29 -1.50
C TYR A 118 3.47 -18.30 -0.72
N GLY A 119 4.49 -18.75 0.01
CA GLY A 119 5.47 -17.87 0.64
C GLY A 119 6.20 -16.97 -0.37
N ALA A 120 6.61 -17.53 -1.51
CA ALA A 120 7.23 -16.76 -2.58
C ALA A 120 6.24 -15.78 -3.26
N VAL A 121 4.98 -16.18 -3.46
CA VAL A 121 3.91 -15.30 -3.95
C VAL A 121 3.70 -14.13 -2.99
N LEU A 122 3.59 -14.39 -1.69
CA LEU A 122 3.40 -13.34 -0.67
C LEU A 122 4.57 -12.37 -0.64
N GLY A 123 5.80 -12.89 -0.72
CA GLY A 123 7.01 -12.07 -0.83
C GLY A 123 6.99 -11.16 -2.07
N LEU A 124 6.52 -11.69 -3.20
CA LEU A 124 6.38 -10.94 -4.44
C LEU A 124 5.29 -9.85 -4.33
N LEU A 125 4.13 -10.18 -3.78
CA LEU A 125 3.05 -9.21 -3.56
C LEU A 125 3.48 -8.07 -2.63
N ARG A 126 4.18 -8.38 -1.53
CA ARG A 126 4.76 -7.37 -0.63
C ARG A 126 5.76 -6.47 -1.38
N ARG A 127 6.68 -7.05 -2.14
CA ARG A 127 7.65 -6.29 -2.95
C ARG A 127 6.98 -5.40 -4.00
N MET A 128 5.91 -5.88 -4.63
CA MET A 128 5.13 -5.09 -5.58
C MET A 128 4.37 -3.94 -4.90
N ALA A 129 3.98 -4.11 -3.64
CA ALA A 129 3.34 -3.05 -2.86
C ALA A 129 4.32 -1.96 -2.44
N ASP A 130 5.58 -2.30 -2.18
CA ASP A 130 6.63 -1.33 -1.76
C ASP A 130 6.95 -0.26 -2.83
N CYS A 131 6.55 -0.47 -4.08
CA CYS A 131 6.87 0.41 -5.19
C CYS A 131 5.60 0.89 -5.92
N GLU A 132 5.48 2.21 -6.07
CA GLU A 132 4.35 2.89 -6.70
C GLU A 132 4.09 2.42 -8.14
N VAL A 133 5.16 2.13 -8.89
CA VAL A 133 5.09 1.68 -10.28
C VAL A 133 4.52 0.25 -10.38
N SER A 134 4.80 -0.62 -9.41
CA SER A 134 4.30 -2.00 -9.40
C SER A 134 2.96 -2.16 -8.69
N VAL A 135 2.60 -1.26 -7.76
CA VAL A 135 1.32 -1.35 -7.03
C VAL A 135 0.11 -1.25 -7.98
N GLU A 136 0.28 -0.55 -9.12
CA GLU A 136 -0.77 -0.43 -10.14
C GLU A 136 -1.23 -1.78 -10.68
N MET A 137 -0.34 -2.76 -10.70
CA MET A 137 -0.69 -4.11 -11.12
C MET A 137 -1.58 -4.82 -10.08
N LEU A 138 -1.40 -4.51 -8.78
CA LEU A 138 -2.19 -5.10 -7.70
C LEU A 138 -3.60 -4.52 -7.62
N VAL A 139 -3.72 -3.21 -7.81
CA VAL A 139 -4.95 -2.44 -7.54
C VAL A 139 -5.68 -2.02 -8.82
N GLY A 140 -4.96 -1.90 -9.93
CA GLY A 140 -5.53 -1.54 -11.23
C GLY A 140 -6.34 -2.67 -11.84
N LYS A 141 -7.35 -2.31 -12.64
CA LYS A 141 -8.05 -3.27 -13.49
C LYS A 141 -7.14 -3.70 -14.63
N GLY A 142 -6.82 -4.99 -14.69
CA GLY A 142 -6.03 -5.56 -15.78
C GLY A 142 -6.84 -5.65 -17.07
N TRP A 143 -6.15 -5.87 -18.18
CA TRP A 143 -6.75 -6.13 -19.48
C TRP A 143 -6.78 -7.66 -19.63
N GLU A 144 -7.90 -8.24 -20.08
CA GLU A 144 -8.01 -9.69 -20.22
C GLU A 144 -7.51 -10.11 -21.62
N ARG A 145 -6.53 -11.02 -21.67
CA ARG A 145 -5.98 -11.50 -22.93
C ARG A 145 -6.89 -12.55 -23.55
N LYS A 146 -7.00 -12.50 -24.88
CA LYS A 146 -7.75 -13.49 -25.64
C LYS A 146 -7.04 -14.85 -25.55
N GLY A 147 -7.81 -15.90 -25.27
CA GLY A 147 -7.33 -17.22 -24.82
C GLY A 147 -6.03 -17.71 -25.46
N GLY A 148 -4.99 -17.85 -24.64
CA GLY A 148 -3.68 -18.38 -25.06
C GLY A 148 -2.74 -17.37 -25.70
N GLY A 149 -3.02 -16.06 -25.56
CA GLY A 149 -2.17 -14.99 -26.07
C GLY A 149 -0.69 -15.13 -25.69
N VAL A 150 0.13 -14.98 -26.70
CA VAL A 150 1.59 -14.97 -26.74
C VAL A 150 2.13 -14.00 -25.68
N GLY A 151 2.93 -14.52 -24.73
CA GLY A 151 3.48 -13.71 -23.64
C GLY A 151 4.53 -12.71 -24.13
N ILE A 152 4.97 -11.79 -23.25
CA ILE A 152 5.98 -10.79 -23.61
C ILE A 152 7.24 -11.37 -24.29
N GLY A 153 7.63 -12.59 -23.93
CA GLY A 153 8.76 -13.28 -24.57
C GLY A 153 8.55 -13.48 -26.07
N GLU A 154 7.48 -14.14 -26.47
CA GLU A 154 7.23 -14.42 -27.88
C GLU A 154 6.87 -13.14 -28.68
N TRP A 155 6.32 -12.09 -28.03
CA TRP A 155 6.17 -10.76 -28.62
C TRP A 155 7.53 -10.07 -28.87
N MET A 156 8.48 -10.18 -27.95
CA MET A 156 9.82 -9.57 -28.07
C MET A 156 10.74 -10.32 -29.05
N TRP A 157 10.49 -11.61 -29.29
CA TRP A 157 11.34 -12.48 -30.12
C TRP A 157 10.67 -12.91 -31.45
N GLU A 158 9.64 -12.18 -31.89
CA GLU A 158 9.00 -12.21 -33.22
C GLU A 158 8.27 -13.51 -33.66
N GLU A 159 7.38 -14.08 -32.84
CA GLU A 159 6.34 -15.01 -33.35
C GLU A 159 4.94 -14.80 -32.74
N GLY A 160 4.54 -13.56 -32.43
CA GLY A 160 3.11 -13.30 -32.18
C GLY A 160 2.73 -11.91 -31.68
N ASP A 161 1.43 -11.62 -31.82
CA ASP A 161 0.79 -10.38 -31.37
C ASP A 161 0.06 -10.59 -30.03
N VAL A 162 0.15 -9.61 -29.13
CA VAL A 162 -0.64 -9.60 -27.89
C VAL A 162 -2.07 -9.15 -28.19
N GLU A 163 -2.98 -10.11 -28.32
CA GLU A 163 -4.41 -9.84 -28.54
C GLU A 163 -5.19 -9.75 -27.21
N TRP A 164 -5.97 -8.68 -27.05
CA TRP A 164 -6.88 -8.51 -25.93
C TRP A 164 -8.29 -9.01 -26.26
N GLU A 165 -8.99 -9.53 -25.26
CA GLU A 165 -10.39 -9.96 -25.42
C GLU A 165 -11.30 -8.74 -25.55
N LEU A 166 -12.24 -8.81 -26.49
CA LEU A 166 -13.18 -7.72 -26.78
C LEU A 166 -14.56 -8.10 -26.25
N VAL A 167 -15.22 -7.15 -25.59
CA VAL A 167 -16.58 -7.29 -25.06
C VAL A 167 -17.60 -7.46 -26.20
N ASP A 168 -17.42 -6.72 -27.31
CA ASP A 168 -18.29 -6.70 -28.49
C ASP A 168 -17.49 -6.33 -29.76
N THR A 169 -18.10 -6.45 -30.95
CA THR A 169 -17.55 -6.00 -32.25
C THR A 169 -17.22 -4.50 -32.32
N GLY A 170 -17.59 -3.72 -31.30
CA GLY A 170 -17.31 -2.29 -31.13
C GLY A 170 -15.95 -1.95 -30.51
N GLY A 171 -15.05 -2.93 -30.28
CA GLY A 171 -13.66 -2.66 -29.94
C GLY A 171 -13.36 -2.30 -28.47
N ARG A 172 -14.29 -2.55 -27.54
CA ARG A 172 -14.04 -2.35 -26.09
C ARG A 172 -13.38 -3.58 -25.48
N ILE A 173 -12.25 -3.39 -24.81
CA ILE A 173 -11.44 -4.47 -24.21
C ILE A 173 -12.02 -4.92 -22.86
N VAL A 174 -12.06 -6.24 -22.63
CA VAL A 174 -12.50 -6.86 -21.36
C VAL A 174 -11.47 -6.55 -20.26
N ARG A 175 -11.96 -6.18 -19.08
CA ARG A 175 -11.12 -5.84 -17.93
C ARG A 175 -11.21 -6.91 -16.85
N SER A 176 -10.07 -7.45 -16.43
CA SER A 176 -9.99 -8.36 -15.30
C SER A 176 -10.08 -7.62 -13.96
N PRO A 177 -10.67 -8.23 -12.92
CA PRO A 177 -10.62 -7.70 -11.57
C PRO A 177 -9.17 -7.51 -11.08
N PRO A 178 -8.89 -6.51 -10.24
CA PRO A 178 -7.58 -6.34 -9.63
C PRO A 178 -7.14 -7.60 -8.88
N LEU A 179 -5.84 -7.90 -8.89
CA LEU A 179 -5.31 -9.06 -8.14
C LEU A 179 -5.67 -9.00 -6.66
N TYR A 180 -5.74 -7.79 -6.12
CA TYR A 180 -6.15 -7.53 -4.74
C TYR A 180 -7.53 -8.13 -4.38
N GLU A 181 -8.48 -8.18 -5.31
CA GLU A 181 -9.82 -8.75 -5.05
C GLU A 181 -9.76 -10.26 -4.81
N TYR A 182 -8.88 -10.97 -5.51
CA TYR A 182 -8.65 -12.41 -5.28
C TYR A 182 -7.95 -12.63 -3.94
N PHE A 183 -6.99 -11.76 -3.62
CA PHE A 183 -6.27 -11.79 -2.35
C PHE A 183 -7.21 -11.58 -1.14
N LYS A 184 -8.19 -10.67 -1.25
CA LYS A 184 -9.19 -10.43 -0.19
C LYS A 184 -10.02 -11.68 0.15
N LYS A 185 -10.36 -12.49 -0.85
CA LYS A 185 -11.08 -13.75 -0.65
C LYS A 185 -10.21 -14.76 0.10
N LEU A 186 -8.95 -14.89 -0.31
CA LEU A 186 -7.97 -15.75 0.32
C LEU A 186 -7.81 -15.41 1.81
N THR A 187 -7.68 -14.12 2.16
CA THR A 187 -7.50 -13.72 3.57
C THR A 187 -8.70 -14.07 4.44
N LYS A 188 -9.92 -13.92 3.93
CA LYS A 188 -11.13 -14.30 4.67
C LYS A 188 -11.17 -15.80 4.98
N GLN A 189 -10.62 -16.63 4.09
CA GLN A 189 -10.51 -18.07 4.32
C GLN A 189 -9.41 -18.39 5.34
N SER A 190 -8.28 -17.68 5.30
CA SER A 190 -7.22 -17.79 6.31
C SER A 190 -7.71 -17.43 7.72
N GLU A 191 -8.52 -16.37 7.85
CA GLU A 191 -9.18 -15.98 9.12
C GLU A 191 -10.11 -17.08 9.63
N ALA A 192 -10.92 -17.68 8.74
CA ALA A 192 -11.83 -18.77 9.09
C ALA A 192 -11.07 -20.04 9.52
N PHE A 193 -9.96 -20.37 8.85
CA PHE A 193 -9.11 -21.49 9.22
C PHE A 193 -8.46 -21.29 10.59
N LEU A 194 -7.89 -20.11 10.86
CA LEU A 194 -7.27 -19.79 12.16
C LEU A 194 -8.27 -19.87 13.31
N ALA A 195 -9.50 -19.39 13.10
CA ALA A 195 -10.56 -19.51 14.10
C ALA A 195 -10.91 -20.97 14.42
N GLY A 196 -10.89 -21.86 13.42
CA GLY A 196 -11.07 -23.30 13.61
C GLY A 196 -9.86 -24.01 14.21
N ALA A 197 -8.65 -23.61 13.83
CA ALA A 197 -7.40 -24.18 14.35
C ALA A 197 -7.18 -23.82 15.84
N SER A 198 -7.54 -22.60 16.27
CA SER A 198 -7.49 -22.20 17.68
C SER A 198 -8.35 -23.10 18.57
N GLN A 199 -9.50 -23.56 18.08
CA GLN A 199 -10.39 -24.48 18.83
C GLN A 199 -9.82 -25.90 18.96
N LEU A 200 -8.97 -26.31 18.01
CA LEU A 200 -8.29 -27.61 18.04
C LEU A 200 -7.03 -27.59 18.92
N LEU A 201 -6.35 -26.45 19.00
CA LEU A 201 -5.16 -26.25 19.83
C LEU A 201 -5.49 -26.11 21.33
N ASP A 202 -6.70 -25.67 21.68
CA ASP A 202 -7.19 -25.57 23.06
C ASP A 202 -7.72 -26.91 23.63
N GLY A 203 -7.69 -28.00 22.84
CA GLY A 203 -8.06 -29.35 23.28
C GLY A 203 -6.91 -30.09 23.97
N GLU A 204 -7.20 -30.83 25.05
CA GLU A 204 -6.23 -31.60 25.88
C GLU A 204 -5.57 -32.83 25.17
N SER A 205 -5.30 -32.77 23.86
CA SER A 205 -4.57 -33.80 23.13
C SER A 205 -3.15 -33.34 22.77
N ASN A 206 -2.14 -34.04 23.30
CA ASN A 206 -0.71 -33.74 23.14
C ASN A 206 -0.11 -34.03 21.75
N GLU A 207 -0.92 -34.21 20.71
CA GLU A 207 -0.45 -34.35 19.32
C GLU A 207 -1.06 -33.23 18.48
N VAL A 208 -0.39 -32.08 18.44
CA VAL A 208 -0.72 -31.03 17.48
C VAL A 208 -0.15 -31.44 16.13
N ASP A 209 -1.01 -31.66 15.14
CA ASP A 209 -0.60 -31.98 13.77
C ASP A 209 0.33 -30.88 13.22
N GLU A 210 1.54 -31.25 12.81
CA GLU A 210 2.54 -30.34 12.19
C GLU A 210 1.95 -29.56 11.00
N VAL A 211 1.02 -30.21 10.29
CA VAL A 211 0.23 -29.64 9.18
C VAL A 211 -0.64 -28.46 9.63
N VAL A 212 -1.22 -28.53 10.83
CA VAL A 212 -2.05 -27.47 11.41
C VAL A 212 -1.18 -26.29 11.82
N VAL A 213 0.01 -26.52 12.40
CA VAL A 213 0.97 -25.47 12.75
C VAL A 213 1.48 -24.74 11.51
N GLN A 214 1.87 -25.50 10.48
CA GLN A 214 2.32 -24.95 9.20
C GLN A 214 1.21 -24.15 8.51
N GLY A 215 -0.03 -24.66 8.53
CA GLY A 215 -1.19 -23.96 7.99
C GLY A 215 -1.52 -22.68 8.75
N ALA A 216 -1.43 -22.69 10.08
CA ALA A 216 -1.65 -21.50 10.91
C ALA A 216 -0.59 -20.42 10.65
N SER A 217 0.69 -20.81 10.53
CA SER A 217 1.77 -19.89 10.17
C SER A 217 1.54 -19.23 8.81
N LEU A 218 1.22 -20.03 7.78
CA LEU A 218 0.96 -19.52 6.44
C LEU A 218 -0.25 -18.58 6.41
N CYS A 219 -1.33 -18.91 7.14
CA CYS A 219 -2.49 -18.04 7.27
C CYS A 219 -2.15 -16.71 7.97
N GLY A 220 -1.28 -16.73 8.98
CA GLY A 220 -0.75 -15.53 9.62
C GLY A 220 0.03 -14.64 8.64
N ASP A 221 0.89 -15.25 7.82
CA ASP A 221 1.66 -14.52 6.80
C ASP A 221 0.77 -13.88 5.73
N ILE A 222 -0.30 -14.56 5.30
CA ILE A 222 -1.30 -14.05 4.36
C ILE A 222 -2.00 -12.81 4.94
N ILE A 223 -2.43 -12.87 6.21
CA ILE A 223 -3.10 -11.75 6.89
C ILE A 223 -2.16 -10.55 7.08
N ALA A 224 -0.91 -10.81 7.47
CA ALA A 224 0.11 -9.77 7.60
C ALA A 224 0.37 -9.08 6.25
N ALA A 225 0.55 -9.87 5.18
CA ALA A 225 0.74 -9.33 3.84
C ALA A 225 -0.44 -8.47 3.36
N ARG A 226 -1.68 -8.81 3.73
CA ARG A 226 -2.85 -7.96 3.46
C ARG A 226 -2.76 -6.62 4.16
N SER A 227 -2.44 -6.63 5.43
CA SER A 227 -2.34 -5.41 6.23
C SER A 227 -1.27 -4.47 5.66
N ASP A 228 -0.15 -5.03 5.19
CA ASP A 228 0.91 -4.27 4.51
C ASP A 228 0.43 -3.66 3.19
N ILE A 229 -0.25 -4.44 2.35
CA ILE A 229 -0.79 -3.97 1.06
C ILE A 229 -1.88 -2.91 1.28
N GLU A 230 -2.82 -3.12 2.21
CA GLU A 230 -3.88 -2.15 2.54
C GLU A 230 -3.30 -0.83 3.07
N ARG A 231 -2.29 -0.91 3.95
CA ARG A 231 -1.55 0.27 4.43
C ARG A 231 -0.95 1.04 3.27
N THR A 232 -0.27 0.36 2.34
CA THR A 232 0.37 1.03 1.20
C THR A 232 -0.64 1.59 0.20
N MET A 233 -1.76 0.91 -0.05
CA MET A 233 -2.86 1.45 -0.87
C MET A 233 -3.48 2.71 -0.27
N ALA A 234 -3.63 2.76 1.06
CA ALA A 234 -4.12 3.93 1.78
C ALA A 234 -3.14 5.11 1.65
N ILE A 235 -1.83 4.85 1.77
CA ILE A 235 -0.77 5.86 1.58
C ILE A 235 -0.79 6.42 0.15
N LEU A 236 -1.08 5.58 -0.85
CA LEU A 236 -1.09 5.97 -2.27
C LEU A 236 -2.44 6.53 -2.76
N GLY A 237 -3.40 6.80 -1.87
CA GLY A 237 -4.68 7.41 -2.20
C GLY A 237 -5.62 6.54 -3.06
N LYS A 238 -5.25 5.29 -3.36
CA LYS A 238 -6.02 4.35 -4.18
C LYS A 238 -6.98 3.56 -3.29
N SER A 239 -7.93 4.24 -2.67
CA SER A 239 -9.01 3.57 -1.93
C SER A 239 -9.90 2.79 -2.90
N THR A 240 -10.17 1.53 -2.59
CA THR A 240 -11.12 0.67 -3.32
C THR A 240 -12.56 1.07 -3.00
N SER A 241 -12.94 2.30 -3.34
CA SER A 241 -14.36 2.66 -3.44
C SER A 241 -14.90 2.14 -4.76
N SER A 242 -15.23 0.85 -4.78
CA SER A 242 -16.14 0.29 -5.78
C SER A 242 -17.55 0.86 -5.54
N SER A 243 -17.77 2.08 -6.03
CA SER A 243 -19.09 2.59 -6.39
C SER A 243 -19.06 2.95 -7.87
N SER A 244 -19.57 2.01 -8.65
CA SER A 244 -20.05 2.11 -10.02
C SER A 244 -20.06 3.52 -10.62
N SER A 245 -19.12 3.79 -11.53
CA SER A 245 -19.34 4.76 -12.60
C SER A 245 -18.51 4.38 -13.83
N ASN A 246 -19.17 3.67 -14.74
CA ASN A 246 -18.83 3.69 -16.15
C ASN A 246 -19.05 5.12 -16.67
N ASN A 247 -17.98 5.77 -17.14
CA ASN A 247 -17.85 6.36 -18.47
C ASN A 247 -16.78 7.46 -18.46
N GLN A 248 -15.73 7.25 -19.25
CA GLN A 248 -15.08 8.34 -19.96
C GLN A 248 -16.00 8.72 -21.13
N ASP A 249 -16.20 10.02 -21.36
CA ASP A 249 -15.98 10.61 -22.68
C ASP A 249 -16.05 12.13 -22.60
N ALA A 250 -15.06 12.76 -23.21
CA ALA A 250 -15.05 14.17 -23.53
C ALA A 250 -15.95 14.41 -24.75
N SER A 251 -16.82 15.42 -24.70
CA SER A 251 -16.95 16.41 -25.77
C SER A 251 -18.03 17.45 -25.46
N SER A 252 -17.72 18.65 -25.92
CA SER A 252 -18.55 19.81 -26.16
C SER A 252 -20.00 19.55 -26.60
N GLY A 253 -20.91 20.40 -26.14
CA GLY A 253 -21.97 20.91 -27.02
C GLY A 253 -23.41 20.75 -26.51
N SER A 254 -24.01 21.92 -26.27
CA SER A 254 -25.42 22.24 -26.48
C SER A 254 -26.46 21.74 -25.47
N LEU A 255 -27.24 22.74 -25.04
CA LEU A 255 -28.49 22.64 -24.31
C LEU A 255 -29.43 21.61 -24.93
N SER A 256 -29.94 20.71 -24.10
CA SER A 256 -31.26 20.11 -24.30
C SER A 256 -31.98 20.04 -22.96
N LYS A 257 -33.01 20.87 -22.82
CA LYS A 257 -33.99 20.82 -21.72
C LYS A 257 -34.68 19.46 -21.74
N THR A 258 -34.50 18.66 -20.70
CA THR A 258 -35.43 17.59 -20.33
C THR A 258 -36.04 17.95 -18.97
N HIS A 259 -37.35 18.22 -19.01
CA HIS A 259 -38.17 18.34 -17.82
C HIS A 259 -38.18 17.00 -17.08
N SER A 260 -37.37 16.87 -16.04
CA SER A 260 -37.60 15.91 -14.98
C SER A 260 -37.84 16.68 -13.69
N LYS A 261 -38.94 16.34 -13.03
CA LYS A 261 -39.46 16.99 -11.82
C LYS A 261 -38.56 16.57 -10.65
N GLY A 262 -37.38 17.17 -10.55
CA GLY A 262 -36.40 16.91 -9.50
C GLY A 262 -36.85 17.52 -8.18
N LYS A 263 -36.88 16.69 -7.12
CA LYS A 263 -36.84 17.17 -5.73
C LYS A 263 -35.67 18.18 -5.65
N ALA A 264 -35.94 19.38 -5.14
CA ALA A 264 -34.89 20.37 -4.88
C ALA A 264 -33.76 19.71 -4.08
N ARG A 265 -32.52 19.79 -4.59
CA ARG A 265 -31.33 19.39 -3.84
C ARG A 265 -31.19 20.31 -2.62
N ASP A 266 -30.77 19.73 -1.50
CA ASP A 266 -30.60 20.48 -0.26
C ASP A 266 -29.44 21.47 -0.42
N PRO A 267 -29.66 22.79 -0.27
CA PRO A 267 -28.63 23.80 -0.45
C PRO A 267 -27.43 23.62 0.49
N LYS A 268 -27.59 22.94 1.63
CA LYS A 268 -26.45 22.64 2.52
C LYS A 268 -25.46 21.66 1.88
N VAL A 269 -25.96 20.66 1.18
CA VAL A 269 -25.13 19.63 0.52
C VAL A 269 -24.36 20.24 -0.65
N ASP A 270 -24.98 21.17 -1.38
CA ASP A 270 -24.32 21.87 -2.47
C ASP A 270 -23.21 22.80 -1.95
N MET A 271 -23.45 23.53 -0.83
CA MET A 271 -22.43 24.37 -0.19
C MET A 271 -21.24 23.56 0.35
N GLU A 272 -21.48 22.43 1.00
CA GLU A 272 -20.41 21.55 1.52
C GLU A 272 -19.55 20.97 0.40
N ARG A 273 -20.18 20.63 -0.73
CA ARG A 273 -19.47 20.20 -1.94
C ARG A 273 -18.63 21.32 -2.54
N GLU A 274 -19.17 22.53 -2.67
CA GLU A 274 -18.42 23.69 -3.18
C GLU A 274 -17.23 24.03 -2.29
N TYR A 275 -17.42 24.00 -0.97
CA TYR A 275 -16.35 24.17 0.01
C TYR A 275 -15.26 23.12 -0.18
N SER A 276 -15.63 21.84 -0.29
CA SER A 276 -14.68 20.74 -0.45
C SER A 276 -13.82 20.91 -1.72
N ILE A 277 -14.45 21.24 -2.86
CA ILE A 277 -13.74 21.48 -4.14
C ILE A 277 -12.78 22.66 -4.02
N ALA A 278 -13.20 23.75 -3.37
CA ALA A 278 -12.34 24.91 -3.15
C ALA A 278 -11.15 24.57 -2.25
N CYS A 279 -11.36 23.78 -1.20
CA CYS A 279 -10.30 23.33 -0.30
C CYS A 279 -9.31 22.39 -0.98
N GLU A 280 -9.78 21.44 -1.80
CA GLU A 280 -8.94 20.55 -2.61
C GLU A 280 -8.08 21.33 -3.59
N GLY A 281 -8.64 22.35 -4.25
CA GLY A 281 -7.89 23.23 -5.16
C GLY A 281 -6.77 24.04 -4.49
N LEU A 282 -6.81 24.19 -3.17
CA LEU A 282 -5.79 24.89 -2.38
C LEU A 282 -4.83 23.94 -1.65
N ALA A 283 -5.04 22.62 -1.71
CA ALA A 283 -4.38 21.62 -0.86
C ALA A 283 -2.86 21.71 -0.88
N PHE A 284 -2.26 21.91 -2.05
CA PHE A 284 -0.81 21.93 -2.22
C PHE A 284 -0.36 22.95 -3.25
N GLU A 285 0.71 23.69 -2.96
CA GLU A 285 1.30 24.66 -3.89
C GLU A 285 2.76 24.94 -3.53
N HIS A 286 3.60 25.20 -4.54
CA HIS A 286 4.93 25.77 -4.32
C HIS A 286 4.84 27.30 -4.35
N ILE A 287 5.44 27.97 -3.37
CA ILE A 287 5.41 29.43 -3.26
C ILE A 287 6.79 29.99 -2.97
N ASN A 288 7.00 31.26 -3.26
CA ASN A 288 8.19 31.97 -2.84
C ASN A 288 8.04 32.47 -1.40
N MET A 289 8.63 31.78 -0.42
CA MET A 289 8.56 32.18 1.00
C MET A 289 9.70 33.13 1.39
N GLY A 290 10.87 32.96 0.78
CA GLY A 290 12.06 33.72 1.08
C GLY A 290 12.23 34.99 0.24
N ARG A 291 12.47 36.15 0.87
CA ARG A 291 12.76 37.40 0.15
C ARG A 291 14.26 37.64 0.01
N PRO A 292 14.78 38.02 -1.16
CA PRO A 292 16.19 38.36 -1.32
C PRO A 292 16.54 39.61 -0.49
N THR A 293 17.70 39.59 0.16
CA THR A 293 18.23 40.71 0.95
C THR A 293 19.31 41.46 0.17
N ALA A 294 19.52 42.74 0.52
CA ALA A 294 20.54 43.59 -0.11
C ALA A 294 21.99 43.05 0.07
N SER A 295 22.22 42.20 1.07
CA SER A 295 23.50 41.54 1.33
C SER A 295 23.70 40.22 0.56
N GLY A 296 22.77 39.86 -0.34
CA GLY A 296 22.86 38.63 -1.17
C GLY A 296 22.36 37.35 -0.49
N GLY A 297 21.62 37.46 0.62
CA GLY A 297 20.99 36.32 1.30
C GLY A 297 19.48 36.22 1.02
N VAL A 298 18.82 35.23 1.62
CA VAL A 298 17.36 35.06 1.56
C VAL A 298 16.78 35.13 2.97
N LEU A 299 15.83 36.03 3.20
CA LEU A 299 15.16 36.23 4.48
C LEU A 299 13.79 35.53 4.49
N TYR A 300 13.60 34.63 5.45
CA TYR A 300 12.32 33.96 5.71
C TYR A 300 11.60 34.63 6.87
N GLN A 301 10.88 35.72 6.59
CA GLN A 301 10.22 36.52 7.61
C GLN A 301 9.05 35.74 8.26
N GLY A 302 9.06 35.63 9.59
CA GLY A 302 8.00 34.94 10.32
C GLY A 302 8.07 33.41 10.22
N TYR A 303 9.17 32.86 9.69
CA TYR A 303 9.43 31.43 9.68
C TYR A 303 10.31 31.04 10.88
N ASN A 304 9.86 30.09 11.69
CA ASN A 304 10.48 29.71 12.95
C ASN A 304 11.91 29.15 12.76
N TYR A 305 12.13 28.42 11.66
CA TYR A 305 13.41 27.76 11.37
C TYR A 305 14.31 28.58 10.41
N ALA A 306 14.13 29.90 10.34
CA ALA A 306 14.90 30.74 9.42
C ALA A 306 16.42 30.66 9.66
N LYS A 307 16.86 30.50 10.91
CA LYS A 307 18.29 30.36 11.25
C LYS A 307 18.88 29.05 10.72
N GLU A 308 18.12 27.97 10.79
CA GLU A 308 18.49 26.65 10.27
C GLU A 308 18.55 26.66 8.74
N LEU A 309 17.63 27.38 8.08
CA LEU A 309 17.70 27.61 6.64
C LEU A 309 18.98 28.37 6.25
N GLU A 310 19.33 29.43 6.99
CA GLU A 310 20.57 30.20 6.77
C GLU A 310 21.82 29.34 6.97
N GLN A 311 21.88 28.55 8.05
CA GLN A 311 23.02 27.67 8.35
C GLN A 311 23.23 26.59 7.28
N THR A 312 22.14 26.13 6.65
CA THR A 312 22.18 25.06 5.65
C THR A 312 22.19 25.57 4.21
N ALA A 313 22.19 26.89 3.98
CA ALA A 313 22.06 27.49 2.65
C ALA A 313 23.16 27.07 1.66
N GLY A 314 24.38 26.84 2.16
CA GLY A 314 25.52 26.37 1.35
C GLY A 314 25.72 24.85 1.35
N SER A 315 24.84 24.09 1.99
CA SER A 315 24.97 22.65 2.17
C SER A 315 24.04 21.88 1.24
N THR A 316 24.49 20.73 0.76
CA THR A 316 23.70 19.84 -0.08
C THR A 316 23.39 18.55 0.63
N ARG A 317 22.13 18.10 0.58
CA ARG A 317 21.73 16.76 1.02
C ARG A 317 22.49 15.69 0.23
N ASN A 318 22.68 14.52 0.86
CA ASN A 318 23.07 13.32 0.14
C ASN A 318 22.06 13.07 -1.01
N PRO A 319 22.50 12.69 -2.22
CA PRO A 319 21.59 12.38 -3.34
C PRO A 319 20.43 11.44 -2.99
N LYS A 320 20.67 10.40 -2.15
CA LYS A 320 19.63 9.46 -1.69
C LYS A 320 18.55 10.19 -0.89
N ASP A 321 18.98 11.01 0.05
CA ASP A 321 18.12 11.76 0.99
C ASP A 321 17.34 12.86 0.27
N ARG A 322 18.00 13.56 -0.66
CA ARG A 322 17.36 14.54 -1.55
C ARG A 322 16.24 13.90 -2.37
N LEU A 323 16.50 12.72 -2.94
CA LEU A 323 15.52 12.02 -3.75
C LEU A 323 14.34 11.52 -2.90
N HIS A 324 14.60 11.02 -1.70
CA HIS A 324 13.55 10.63 -0.75
C HIS A 324 12.63 11.81 -0.43
N LEU A 325 13.19 12.98 -0.12
CA LEU A 325 12.41 14.20 0.11
C LEU A 325 11.53 14.58 -1.10
N ILE A 326 12.09 14.56 -2.32
CA ILE A 326 11.31 14.89 -3.53
C ILE A 326 10.14 13.92 -3.72
N LYS A 327 10.36 12.62 -3.53
CA LYS A 327 9.29 11.61 -3.61
C LYS A 327 8.19 11.86 -2.60
N GLU A 328 8.58 12.15 -1.37
CA GLU A 328 7.63 12.42 -0.31
C GLU A 328 6.80 13.68 -0.61
N LEU A 329 7.44 14.76 -1.07
CA LEU A 329 6.72 15.96 -1.49
C LEU A 329 5.76 15.67 -2.66
N SER A 330 6.14 14.79 -3.59
CA SER A 330 5.25 14.32 -4.65
C SER A 330 4.04 13.59 -4.09
N ALA A 331 4.24 12.66 -3.15
CA ALA A 331 3.14 11.95 -2.51
C ALA A 331 2.21 12.87 -1.70
N VAL A 332 2.79 13.86 -0.99
CA VAL A 332 2.03 14.90 -0.27
C VAL A 332 1.21 15.73 -1.25
N SER A 333 1.74 16.07 -2.43
CA SER A 333 1.02 16.90 -3.40
C SER A 333 -0.28 16.29 -3.92
N THR A 334 -0.41 14.96 -3.89
CA THR A 334 -1.57 14.22 -4.41
C THR A 334 -2.37 13.48 -3.34
N GLY A 335 -1.83 13.31 -2.13
CA GLY A 335 -2.36 12.42 -1.10
C GLY A 335 -2.69 13.08 0.24
N LEU A 336 -2.88 14.40 0.27
CA LEU A 336 -3.21 15.11 1.50
C LEU A 336 -4.65 14.81 1.97
N PRO A 337 -4.85 14.52 3.27
CA PRO A 337 -6.19 14.43 3.86
C PRO A 337 -6.95 15.76 3.76
N PRO A 338 -8.29 15.72 3.71
CA PRO A 338 -9.11 16.92 3.77
C PRO A 338 -8.82 17.78 5.01
N GLY A 339 -8.83 19.10 4.81
CA GLY A 339 -8.55 20.05 5.88
C GLY A 339 -7.06 20.24 6.21
N ILE A 340 -6.15 19.73 5.36
CA ILE A 340 -4.72 19.99 5.46
C ILE A 340 -4.25 20.68 4.18
N TRP A 341 -3.57 21.81 4.33
CA TRP A 341 -2.98 22.57 3.25
C TRP A 341 -1.50 22.72 3.46
N VAL A 342 -0.72 22.53 2.40
CA VAL A 342 0.75 22.57 2.44
C VAL A 342 1.28 23.56 1.42
N ARG A 343 2.28 24.33 1.83
CA ARG A 343 3.03 25.28 1.01
C ARG A 343 4.51 24.98 1.13
N VAL A 344 5.15 24.71 0.01
CA VAL A 344 6.58 24.37 -0.05
C VAL A 344 7.32 25.53 -0.70
N ASP A 345 8.49 25.90 -0.19
CA ASP A 345 9.28 26.95 -0.86
C ASP A 345 9.77 26.46 -2.23
N GLU A 346 9.66 27.31 -3.24
CA GLU A 346 10.08 27.01 -4.62
C GLU A 346 11.57 26.70 -4.78
N VAL A 347 12.42 27.27 -3.91
CA VAL A 347 13.88 27.15 -3.99
C VAL A 347 14.40 26.20 -2.91
N ARG A 348 13.86 26.32 -1.71
CA ARG A 348 14.24 25.57 -0.51
C ARG A 348 13.12 24.59 -0.13
N ASN A 349 13.05 23.45 -0.82
CA ASN A 349 12.03 22.41 -0.59
C ASN A 349 11.98 21.82 0.84
N ASP A 350 12.90 22.25 1.70
CA ASP A 350 12.95 21.91 3.12
C ASP A 350 12.37 22.97 4.07
N ALA A 351 11.92 24.09 3.52
CA ALA A 351 11.06 25.04 4.18
C ALA A 351 9.61 24.75 3.75
N ILE A 352 8.75 24.43 4.71
CA ILE A 352 7.35 24.07 4.45
C ILE A 352 6.46 24.79 5.47
N LYS A 353 5.36 25.38 4.99
CA LYS A 353 4.24 25.85 5.82
C LYS A 353 3.06 24.92 5.67
N ILE A 354 2.44 24.58 6.79
CA ILE A 354 1.28 23.71 6.84
C ILE A 354 0.15 24.43 7.57
N MET A 355 -1.06 24.28 7.07
CA MET A 355 -2.28 24.69 7.75
C MET A 355 -3.17 23.47 7.96
N ILE A 356 -3.64 23.27 9.19
CA ILE A 356 -4.54 22.17 9.54
C ILE A 356 -5.83 22.78 10.10
N ALA A 357 -6.97 22.41 9.52
CA ALA A 357 -8.28 22.71 10.07
C ALA A 357 -8.58 21.79 11.26
N GLY A 358 -9.12 22.36 12.33
CA GLY A 358 -9.61 21.58 13.45
C GLY A 358 -10.80 20.70 13.04
N PRO A 359 -10.79 19.39 13.31
CA PRO A 359 -11.87 18.49 12.94
C PRO A 359 -13.20 18.87 13.58
N GLU A 360 -14.30 18.59 12.88
CA GLU A 360 -15.64 18.77 13.45
C GLU A 360 -15.86 17.88 14.68
N GLY A 361 -16.74 18.31 15.58
CA GLY A 361 -17.01 17.59 16.82
C GLY A 361 -15.92 17.71 17.89
N THR A 362 -14.84 18.44 17.61
CA THR A 362 -13.76 18.72 18.57
C THR A 362 -13.80 20.17 19.03
N PRO A 363 -13.16 20.53 20.16
CA PRO A 363 -13.03 21.93 20.57
C PRO A 363 -12.21 22.79 19.60
N TYR A 364 -11.57 22.17 18.60
CA TYR A 364 -10.80 22.84 17.56
C TYR A 364 -11.65 23.18 16.32
N ALA A 365 -12.89 22.69 16.24
CA ALA A 365 -13.75 22.83 15.07
C ALA A 365 -13.86 24.29 14.60
N GLY A 366 -13.67 24.50 13.29
CA GLY A 366 -13.68 25.83 12.66
C GLY A 366 -12.40 26.65 12.86
N GLY A 367 -11.45 26.16 13.65
CA GLY A 367 -10.11 26.76 13.80
C GLY A 367 -9.17 26.37 12.66
N LEU A 368 -8.24 27.27 12.34
CA LEU A 368 -7.12 27.03 11.42
C LEU A 368 -5.80 27.17 12.17
N PHE A 369 -4.99 26.11 12.15
CA PHE A 369 -3.74 26.02 12.90
C PHE A 369 -2.57 26.00 11.92
N GLU A 370 -1.75 27.05 11.98
CA GLU A 370 -0.58 27.21 11.12
C GLU A 370 0.65 26.59 11.80
N PHE A 371 1.41 25.82 11.03
CA PHE A 371 2.64 25.18 11.43
C PHE A 371 3.76 25.51 10.45
N ASP A 372 4.95 25.70 11.00
CA ASP A 372 6.18 25.64 10.23
C ASP A 372 6.78 24.24 10.32
N CYS A 373 7.28 23.75 9.20
CA CYS A 373 7.93 22.46 9.07
C CYS A 373 9.28 22.60 8.36
N PHE A 374 10.36 22.26 9.07
CA PHE A 374 11.71 22.25 8.50
C PHE A 374 12.22 20.83 8.33
N MET A 375 12.69 20.51 7.12
CA MET A 375 13.35 19.24 6.82
C MET A 375 14.87 19.40 7.04
N PRO A 376 15.47 18.78 8.08
CA PRO A 376 16.92 18.89 8.29
C PRO A 376 17.72 18.28 7.13
N LEU A 377 19.03 18.55 7.08
CA LEU A 377 19.91 17.95 6.05
C LEU A 377 20.03 16.44 6.21
N GLU A 378 19.91 15.96 7.45
CA GLU A 378 19.96 14.55 7.79
C GLU A 378 18.63 13.83 7.56
N TYR A 379 17.57 14.52 7.12
CA TYR A 379 16.31 13.91 6.74
C TYR A 379 16.51 12.90 5.60
N PRO A 380 15.98 11.65 5.66
CA PRO A 380 15.02 11.12 6.62
C PRO A 380 15.64 10.36 7.81
N ASN A 381 16.97 10.40 8.00
CA ASN A 381 17.61 9.78 9.17
C ASN A 381 17.21 10.47 10.49
N LYS A 382 16.85 11.76 10.43
CA LYS A 382 16.19 12.50 11.50
C LYS A 382 14.79 12.93 11.07
N PRO A 383 13.82 13.04 12.00
CA PRO A 383 12.47 13.50 11.71
C PRO A 383 12.44 14.97 11.25
N PRO A 384 11.33 15.41 10.62
CA PRO A 384 11.09 16.83 10.39
C PRO A 384 10.97 17.59 11.71
N LEU A 385 11.30 18.87 11.72
CA LEU A 385 11.02 19.76 12.84
C LEU A 385 9.69 20.46 12.61
N MET A 386 8.81 20.46 13.62
CA MET A 386 7.49 21.08 13.57
C MET A 386 7.32 22.14 14.65
N HIS A 387 6.75 23.29 14.27
CA HIS A 387 6.44 24.39 15.19
C HIS A 387 5.04 24.94 14.92
N LEU A 388 4.19 25.00 15.95
CA LEU A 388 2.87 25.63 15.89
C LEU A 388 3.02 27.16 16.01
N HIS A 389 2.59 27.90 14.99
CA HIS A 389 2.53 29.36 15.01
C HIS A 389 1.28 29.90 15.69
N THR A 390 0.13 29.24 15.48
CA THR A 390 -1.15 29.66 16.06
C THR A 390 -1.15 29.41 17.57
N THR A 391 -0.52 30.30 18.34
CA THR A 391 -0.39 30.24 19.82
C THR A 391 -0.93 31.50 20.50
N GLY A 392 -1.50 32.42 19.73
CA GLY A 392 -1.90 33.75 20.21
C GLY A 392 -0.72 34.60 20.68
N GLY A 393 0.48 34.36 20.14
CA GLY A 393 1.72 35.04 20.57
C GLY A 393 2.24 34.51 21.90
N GLY A 394 2.22 33.19 22.11
CA GLY A 394 2.73 32.57 23.34
C GLY A 394 1.72 32.46 24.49
N ARG A 395 0.48 32.89 24.29
CA ARG A 395 -0.53 33.00 25.36
C ARG A 395 -1.42 31.79 25.50
N VAL A 396 -1.54 30.98 24.45
CA VAL A 396 -2.48 29.84 24.40
C VAL A 396 -1.69 28.55 24.29
N ARG A 397 -1.88 27.66 25.27
CA ARG A 397 -1.54 26.24 25.16
C ARG A 397 -2.77 25.53 24.60
N PHE A 398 -2.77 25.21 23.31
CA PHE A 398 -3.95 24.67 22.63
C PHE A 398 -4.26 23.22 23.01
N ASN A 399 -3.24 22.43 23.34
CA ASN A 399 -3.36 21.02 23.68
C ASN A 399 -2.20 20.64 24.62
N PRO A 400 -2.32 19.58 25.44
CA PRO A 400 -1.18 19.06 26.19
C PRO A 400 0.08 18.83 25.34
N ASN A 401 -0.09 18.40 24.08
CA ASN A 401 0.95 18.20 23.07
C ASN A 401 1.28 19.44 22.23
N LEU A 402 0.53 20.55 22.35
CA LEU A 402 0.76 21.81 21.63
C LEU A 402 1.03 22.94 22.63
N TYR A 403 2.32 23.16 22.86
CA TYR A 403 2.79 24.08 23.88
C TYR A 403 2.56 25.53 23.44
N ASN A 404 2.44 26.41 24.42
CA ASN A 404 2.27 27.84 24.17
C ASN A 404 3.46 28.47 23.41
N ASN A 405 4.67 27.93 23.59
CA ASN A 405 5.86 28.32 22.84
C ASN A 405 5.94 27.72 21.42
N GLY A 406 4.87 27.05 20.95
CA GLY A 406 4.80 26.44 19.63
C GLY A 406 5.40 25.04 19.52
N LYS A 407 5.95 24.46 20.60
CA LYS A 407 6.47 23.09 20.56
C LYS A 407 5.34 22.07 20.32
N VAL A 408 5.57 21.16 19.37
CA VAL A 408 4.69 20.03 19.05
C VAL A 408 5.29 18.74 19.62
N CYS A 409 4.52 18.04 20.45
CA CYS A 409 4.92 16.76 21.05
C CYS A 409 4.25 15.58 20.32
N LEU A 410 5.06 14.79 19.61
CA LEU A 410 4.63 13.58 18.91
C LEU A 410 5.79 12.57 18.90
N SER A 411 5.49 11.29 19.10
CA SER A 411 6.50 10.21 19.08
C SER A 411 7.24 10.14 17.73
N LEU A 412 6.50 10.30 16.62
CA LEU A 412 7.07 10.39 15.27
C LEU A 412 8.03 11.58 15.07
N LEU A 413 7.97 12.61 15.92
CA LEU A 413 8.90 13.75 15.88
C LEU A 413 10.08 13.57 16.86
N GLY A 414 10.13 12.48 17.60
CA GLY A 414 11.09 12.26 18.68
C GLY A 414 10.92 13.25 19.85
N THR A 415 9.80 13.96 19.91
CA THR A 415 9.51 14.95 20.97
C THR A 415 8.63 14.39 22.08
N TRP A 416 8.24 13.12 21.98
CA TRP A 416 7.42 12.40 22.94
C TRP A 416 7.84 10.93 23.06
N ALA A 417 7.63 10.35 24.25
CA ALA A 417 7.81 8.91 24.45
C ALA A 417 6.71 8.14 23.72
N GLY A 418 7.04 6.97 23.21
CA GLY A 418 6.09 6.10 22.52
C GLY A 418 6.75 4.76 22.31
N ARG A 419 5.97 3.76 21.87
CA ARG A 419 6.54 2.44 21.59
C ARG A 419 7.58 2.54 20.49
N PRO A 420 8.59 1.64 20.43
CA PRO A 420 9.57 1.64 19.36
C PRO A 420 8.92 1.73 17.98
N GLU A 421 7.79 1.03 17.76
CA GLU A 421 7.05 1.04 16.49
C GLU A 421 6.40 2.39 16.11
N GLU A 422 6.21 3.29 17.08
CA GLU A 422 5.55 4.60 16.93
C GLU A 422 6.56 5.75 16.79
N GLN A 423 7.84 5.47 17.00
CA GLN A 423 8.93 6.43 16.85
C GLN A 423 9.26 6.64 15.36
N TRP A 424 10.02 7.70 15.08
CA TRP A 424 10.51 7.96 13.73
C TRP A 424 11.40 6.83 13.21
N PHE A 425 11.03 6.22 12.09
CA PHE A 425 11.85 5.25 11.37
C PHE A 425 12.37 5.84 10.06
N PRO A 426 13.70 5.95 9.89
CA PRO A 426 14.29 6.43 8.65
C PRO A 426 13.78 5.70 7.42
N TYR A 427 13.44 6.45 6.38
CA TYR A 427 12.92 5.98 5.09
C TYR A 427 11.56 5.25 5.13
N LYS A 428 10.97 5.00 6.31
CA LYS A 428 9.66 4.37 6.46
C LYS A 428 8.59 5.35 6.95
N SER A 429 8.95 6.20 7.90
CA SER A 429 8.08 7.25 8.39
C SER A 429 7.98 8.38 7.37
N THR A 430 6.82 9.02 7.28
CA THR A 430 6.57 10.12 6.32
C THR A 430 5.95 11.35 6.97
N LEU A 431 6.10 12.50 6.32
CA LEU A 431 5.46 13.77 6.64
C LEU A 431 3.94 13.60 6.62
N SER A 432 3.37 12.90 5.63
CA SER A 432 1.93 12.63 5.61
C SER A 432 1.47 11.91 6.88
N GLN A 433 2.23 10.93 7.37
CA GLN A 433 1.93 10.27 8.65
C GLN A 433 1.99 11.26 9.82
N VAL A 434 2.99 12.13 9.88
CA VAL A 434 3.07 13.20 10.91
C VAL A 434 1.83 14.10 10.86
N LEU A 435 1.42 14.54 9.66
CA LEU A 435 0.26 15.43 9.49
C LEU A 435 -1.05 14.75 9.90
N ILE A 436 -1.25 13.50 9.49
CA ILE A 436 -2.40 12.67 9.88
C ILE A 436 -2.41 12.44 11.39
N SER A 437 -1.27 12.15 12.00
CA SER A 437 -1.15 11.97 13.45
C SER A 437 -1.48 13.25 14.22
N ILE A 438 -1.05 14.42 13.76
CA ILE A 438 -1.44 15.69 14.39
C ILE A 438 -2.98 15.86 14.30
N GLN A 439 -3.57 15.65 13.13
CA GLN A 439 -5.02 15.79 12.96
C GLN A 439 -5.81 14.78 13.80
N SER A 440 -5.35 13.52 13.88
CA SER A 440 -6.11 12.41 14.47
C SER A 440 -5.85 12.18 15.96
N MET A 441 -4.66 12.54 16.47
CA MET A 441 -4.26 12.25 17.86
C MET A 441 -4.20 13.51 18.73
N ILE A 442 -3.96 14.68 18.13
CA ILE A 442 -3.86 15.93 18.88
C ILE A 442 -5.20 16.68 18.84
N PHE A 443 -5.78 16.85 17.65
CA PHE A 443 -7.07 17.52 17.51
C PHE A 443 -8.25 16.57 17.75
N VAL A 444 -8.37 16.11 18.99
CA VAL A 444 -9.43 15.18 19.45
C VAL A 444 -10.53 15.90 20.24
N ASP A 445 -11.66 15.23 20.46
CA ASP A 445 -12.84 15.73 21.17
C ASP A 445 -12.59 16.04 22.66
N ALA A 446 -11.79 15.21 23.32
CA ALA A 446 -11.46 15.33 24.75
C ALA A 446 -9.95 15.53 24.98
N PRO A 447 -9.38 16.67 24.57
CA PRO A 447 -7.93 16.89 24.55
C PRO A 447 -7.28 16.94 25.93
N PHE A 448 -8.06 17.07 27.00
CA PHE A 448 -7.56 16.98 28.37
C PHE A 448 -6.90 15.63 28.65
N PHE A 449 -7.42 14.53 28.08
CA PHE A 449 -6.88 13.18 28.30
C PHE A 449 -5.59 12.90 27.54
N ASN A 450 -5.21 13.77 26.60
CA ASN A 450 -3.87 13.74 26.02
C ASN A 450 -2.80 14.03 27.09
N GLU A 451 -3.17 14.55 28.26
CA GLU A 451 -2.32 14.70 29.43
C GLU A 451 -2.22 13.43 30.30
N PHE A 452 -3.03 12.39 30.07
CA PHE A 452 -3.10 11.16 30.88
C PHE A 452 -2.65 9.88 30.15
N VAL A 453 -2.68 9.85 28.82
CA VAL A 453 -1.81 8.93 28.05
C VAL A 453 -0.33 9.13 28.45
N ILE A 454 0.00 10.35 28.92
CA ILE A 454 1.30 10.74 29.48
C ILE A 454 1.64 10.04 30.80
N VAL A 455 0.66 9.64 31.61
CA VAL A 455 0.91 9.11 32.97
C VAL A 455 0.86 7.58 32.98
N SER A 456 0.05 6.96 32.14
CA SER A 456 -0.04 5.49 32.07
C SER A 456 1.23 4.83 31.53
N ASP A 457 1.96 5.48 30.62
CA ASP A 457 3.19 4.92 30.04
C ASP A 457 4.45 5.17 30.89
N ILE A 458 4.38 6.06 31.89
CA ILE A 458 5.49 6.32 32.82
C ILE A 458 5.49 5.34 34.01
N PHE A 459 4.34 4.71 34.32
CA PHE A 459 4.19 3.85 35.50
C PHE A 459 4.03 2.35 35.21
N THR A 460 4.31 1.87 34.00
CA THR A 460 4.38 0.43 33.69
C THR A 460 5.74 -0.20 34.00
N GLU A 461 6.33 0.13 35.16
CA GLU A 461 7.27 -0.78 35.84
C GLU A 461 6.69 -1.12 37.22
N PRO A 462 6.52 -2.42 37.56
CA PRO A 462 5.95 -2.81 38.84
C PRO A 462 7.03 -2.75 39.91
N HIS A 463 7.26 -1.58 40.49
CA HIS A 463 7.99 -1.48 41.75
C HIS A 463 7.21 -0.65 42.77
N ASP A 464 6.67 -1.39 43.74
CA ASP A 464 6.26 -0.99 45.09
C ASP A 464 5.67 0.42 45.28
N LEU A 465 4.34 0.47 45.34
CA LEU A 465 3.62 1.54 46.02
C LEU A 465 2.64 0.97 47.06
N THR A 466 3.19 0.23 48.03
CA THR A 466 2.65 0.29 49.39
C THR A 466 3.45 1.33 50.16
N ASN A 467 3.00 2.58 50.14
CA ASN A 467 3.04 3.54 51.25
C ASN A 467 2.87 4.97 50.70
N GLY A 468 1.73 5.58 51.03
CA GLY A 468 1.50 6.98 50.71
C GLY A 468 0.05 7.40 50.81
N LEU A 469 -0.57 7.15 51.97
CA LEU A 469 -1.76 7.89 52.41
C LEU A 469 -1.53 9.39 52.23
N LEU A 470 -2.50 10.09 51.63
CA LEU A 470 -3.25 11.17 52.27
C LEU A 470 -4.33 11.72 51.32
N THR A 471 -5.58 11.52 51.71
CA THR A 471 -6.72 12.40 51.44
C THR A 471 -6.71 13.60 52.41
N PRO A 472 -7.54 14.65 52.22
CA PRO A 472 -8.38 15.01 51.08
C PRO A 472 -7.91 16.24 50.29
#